data_AF-A0A896ZAC0-F1
#
_entry.id   AF-A0A896ZAC0-F1
#
_cell.length_a   1.000
_cell.length_b   1.000
_cell.length_c   1.000
_cell.angle_alpha   90.00
_cell.angle_beta   90.00
_cell.angle_gamma   90.00
#
_symmetry.space_group_name_H-M   'P 1'
#
loop_
_entity.id
_entity.type
_entity.pdbx_description
1 polymer ?
#
loop_
_entity_poly.entity_id
_entity_poly.type
_entity_poly.pdbx_seq_one_letter_code
_entity_poly.pdbx_strand_id
1 'polypeptide(L)'
;MAACADEADEPVLGAERTGKGYLEQTMERGKTQRLAEMAAANSDVPMMKNVAKTIGKRLYGILNAMRHGVSNGNAEALNSKIRLLRIKAKGYHNRERFKLGVMFHYGKLNMAF
;
A
#
# COMPACT_ATOMS: atom_id res chain seq x y z
N MET A 1 24.57 -4.51 25.35
CA MET A 1 23.49 -5.05 24.51
C MET A 1 22.30 -4.12 24.66
N ALA A 2 22.20 -3.10 23.80
CA ALA A 2 21.09 -2.13 23.81
C ALA A 2 20.57 -2.06 22.37
N ALA A 3 19.34 -2.55 22.17
CA ALA A 3 18.67 -2.51 20.89
C ALA A 3 17.88 -1.19 20.80
N CYS A 4 18.15 -0.43 19.74
CA CYS A 4 17.35 0.69 19.28
C CYS A 4 15.90 0.26 19.04
N ALA A 5 14.94 1.12 19.39
CA ALA A 5 13.60 1.08 18.83
C ALA A 5 13.31 2.46 18.22
N ASP A 6 12.98 2.41 16.94
CA ASP A 6 12.90 3.47 15.95
C ASP A 6 11.94 4.61 16.30
N GLU A 7 12.34 5.80 15.84
CA GLU A 7 11.55 7.02 15.83
C GLU A 7 10.19 6.80 15.14
N ALA A 8 9.13 7.17 15.85
CA ALA A 8 7.77 7.13 15.34
C ALA A 8 7.56 8.21 14.28
N ASP A 9 6.97 7.79 13.16
CA ASP A 9 6.53 8.61 12.04
C ASP A 9 5.80 9.90 12.48
N GLU A 10 6.34 11.04 12.09
CA GLU A 10 5.72 12.36 12.18
C GLU A 10 4.37 12.42 11.44
N PRO A 11 3.35 13.14 11.97
CA PRO A 11 2.02 13.20 11.40
C PRO A 11 1.96 14.21 10.25
N VAL A 12 1.62 13.74 9.04
CA VAL A 12 1.31 14.64 7.93
C VAL A 12 -0.05 15.30 8.19
N LEU A 13 0.02 16.60 8.48
CA LEU A 13 -1.08 17.54 8.70
C LEU A 13 -2.08 17.57 7.53
N GLY A 14 -3.38 17.59 7.86
CA GLY A 14 -4.42 18.14 6.99
C GLY A 14 -5.61 17.21 6.69
N ALA A 15 -6.48 16.99 7.67
CA ALA A 15 -7.93 16.82 7.45
C ALA A 15 -8.65 16.83 8.80
N GLU A 16 -9.34 17.92 9.09
CA GLU A 16 -10.31 18.01 10.18
C GLU A 16 -11.32 16.86 10.07
N ARG A 17 -11.27 15.91 11.01
CA ARG A 17 -12.30 14.86 11.15
C ARG A 17 -12.64 14.71 12.62
N THR A 18 -13.70 15.42 13.01
CA THR A 18 -14.61 15.14 14.12
C THR A 18 -14.26 13.87 14.93
N GLY A 19 -13.76 14.08 16.15
CA GLY A 19 -13.21 13.07 17.06
C GLY A 19 -14.14 11.93 17.53
N LYS A 20 -15.30 11.72 16.89
CA LYS A 20 -16.16 10.56 17.12
C LYS A 20 -15.84 9.36 16.21
N GLY A 21 -15.19 9.57 15.05
CA GLY A 21 -14.89 8.49 14.11
C GLY A 21 -13.73 7.58 14.51
N TYR A 22 -12.69 8.12 15.18
CA TYR A 22 -11.47 7.35 15.47
C TYR A 22 -11.65 6.26 16.54
N LEU A 23 -12.47 6.53 17.57
CA LEU A 23 -12.68 5.63 18.71
C LEU A 23 -13.75 4.56 18.45
N GLU A 24 -14.81 4.85 17.68
CA GLU A 24 -15.73 3.80 17.24
C GLU A 24 -15.05 2.86 16.23
N GLN A 25 -14.15 3.40 15.41
CA GLN A 25 -13.36 2.64 14.45
C GLN A 25 -12.33 1.70 15.10
N THR A 26 -11.85 1.94 16.33
CA THR A 26 -10.99 0.97 17.06
C THR A 26 -11.80 -0.21 17.63
N MET A 27 -13.04 0.03 18.04
CA MET A 27 -13.94 -1.00 18.59
C MET A 27 -14.44 -1.97 17.50
N GLU A 28 -14.72 -1.47 16.28
CA GLU A 28 -15.01 -2.34 15.13
C GLU A 28 -13.77 -3.08 14.61
N ARG A 29 -12.58 -2.46 14.68
CA ARG A 29 -11.30 -3.13 14.38
C ARG A 29 -11.11 -4.38 15.25
N GLY A 30 -11.45 -4.32 16.54
CA GLY A 30 -11.33 -5.47 17.46
C GLY A 30 -12.33 -6.61 17.18
N LYS A 31 -13.53 -6.31 16.66
CA LYS A 31 -14.53 -7.34 16.29
C LYS A 31 -14.24 -7.97 14.92
N THR A 32 -13.83 -7.16 13.94
CA THR A 32 -13.55 -7.63 12.58
C THR A 32 -12.20 -8.35 12.44
N GLN A 33 -11.19 -7.99 13.25
CA GLN A 33 -9.95 -8.76 13.37
C GLN A 33 -10.20 -10.20 13.83
N ARG A 34 -11.08 -10.39 14.83
CA ARG A 34 -11.39 -11.72 15.38
C ARG A 34 -12.07 -12.66 14.39
N LEU A 35 -12.89 -12.16 13.47
CA LEU A 35 -13.58 -12.99 12.46
C LEU A 35 -12.65 -13.47 11.34
N ALA A 36 -11.74 -12.61 10.86
CA ALA A 36 -10.73 -13.01 9.88
C ALA A 36 -9.69 -13.96 10.48
N GLU A 37 -9.38 -13.80 11.78
CA GLU A 37 -8.56 -14.74 12.54
C GLU A 37 -9.26 -16.10 12.73
N MET A 38 -10.57 -16.14 13.02
CA MET A 38 -11.28 -17.39 13.34
C MET A 38 -11.33 -18.41 12.20
N ALA A 39 -11.36 -17.99 10.93
CA ALA A 39 -11.40 -18.92 9.79
C ALA A 39 -9.99 -19.37 9.33
N ALA A 40 -8.97 -18.51 9.45
CA ALA A 40 -7.62 -18.79 8.97
C ALA A 40 -6.65 -19.28 10.05
N ALA A 41 -6.90 -19.01 11.34
CA ALA A 41 -6.13 -19.56 12.45
C ALA A 41 -6.24 -21.08 12.54
N ASN A 42 -7.36 -21.64 12.05
CA ASN A 42 -7.62 -23.09 11.96
C ASN A 42 -6.98 -23.75 10.73
N SER A 43 -6.28 -22.99 9.86
CA SER A 43 -5.49 -23.58 8.78
C SER A 43 -4.10 -23.93 9.28
N ASP A 44 -3.57 -25.11 8.93
CA ASP A 44 -2.20 -25.50 9.28
C ASP A 44 -1.12 -24.83 8.41
N VAL A 45 -1.53 -23.94 7.50
CA VAL A 45 -0.64 -23.26 6.56
C VAL A 45 -0.26 -21.88 7.09
N PRO A 46 1.01 -21.63 7.45
CA PRO A 46 1.44 -20.36 8.05
C PRO A 46 1.25 -19.16 7.10
N MET A 47 1.34 -19.39 5.79
CA MET A 47 1.11 -18.35 4.78
C MET A 47 -0.34 -17.85 4.81
N MET A 48 -1.32 -18.73 5.04
CA MET A 48 -2.73 -18.36 5.10
C MET A 48 -3.05 -17.54 6.34
N LYS A 49 -2.40 -17.83 7.47
CA LYS A 49 -2.49 -17.01 8.69
C LYS A 49 -1.99 -15.58 8.43
N ASN A 50 -0.89 -15.42 7.68
CA ASN A 50 -0.35 -14.09 7.36
C ASN A 50 -1.24 -13.29 6.39
N VAL A 51 -1.83 -13.97 5.41
CA VAL A 51 -2.80 -13.36 4.50
C VAL A 51 -4.03 -12.87 5.28
N ALA A 52 -4.60 -13.70 6.16
CA ALA A 52 -5.75 -13.31 6.97
C ALA A 52 -5.46 -12.13 7.91
N LYS A 53 -4.29 -12.12 8.55
CA LYS A 53 -3.82 -10.96 9.33
C LYS A 53 -3.73 -9.70 8.47
N THR A 54 -3.28 -9.82 7.22
CA THR A 54 -3.14 -8.69 6.30
C THR A 54 -4.50 -8.17 5.85
N ILE A 55 -5.45 -9.07 5.56
CA ILE A 55 -6.84 -8.74 5.22
C ILE A 55 -7.50 -8.03 6.41
N GLY A 56 -7.40 -8.58 7.63
CA GLY A 56 -7.94 -7.94 8.84
C GLY A 56 -7.38 -6.55 9.07
N LYS A 57 -6.07 -6.33 8.87
CA LYS A 57 -5.43 -5.01 8.97
C LYS A 57 -5.92 -4.00 7.92
N ARG A 58 -6.28 -4.46 6.71
CA ARG A 58 -6.65 -3.60 5.57
C ARG A 58 -8.15 -3.60 5.24
N LEU A 59 -8.96 -4.29 6.02
CA LEU A 59 -10.38 -4.56 5.75
C LEU A 59 -11.18 -3.28 5.42
N TYR A 60 -10.94 -2.21 6.17
CA TYR A 60 -11.60 -0.92 5.93
C TYR A 60 -11.33 -0.36 4.52
N GLY A 61 -10.08 -0.46 4.05
CA GLY A 61 -9.71 -0.03 2.70
C GLY A 61 -10.36 -0.89 1.61
N ILE A 62 -10.47 -2.21 1.86
CA ILE A 62 -11.13 -3.15 0.95
C ILE A 62 -12.62 -2.82 0.81
N LEU A 63 -13.32 -2.65 1.94
CA LEU A 63 -14.75 -2.31 1.95
C LEU A 63 -15.02 -0.97 1.26
N ASN A 64 -14.17 0.03 1.50
CA ASN A 64 -14.28 1.33 0.81
C ASN A 64 -14.05 1.20 -0.70
N ALA A 65 -13.05 0.42 -1.12
CA ALA A 65 -12.81 0.20 -2.55
C ALA A 65 -14.00 -0.49 -3.23
N MET A 66 -14.63 -1.47 -2.57
CA MET A 66 -15.85 -2.12 -3.06
C MET A 66 -17.03 -1.14 -3.16
N ARG A 67 -17.24 -0.32 -2.12
CA ARG A 67 -18.34 0.66 -2.09
C ARG A 67 -18.20 1.72 -3.20
N HIS A 68 -16.99 2.19 -3.44
CA HIS A 68 -16.71 3.26 -4.39
C HIS A 68 -16.32 2.75 -5.79
N GLY A 69 -16.25 1.43 -6.00
CA GLY A 69 -15.86 0.84 -7.28
C GLY A 69 -14.44 1.20 -7.73
N VAL A 70 -13.53 1.45 -6.77
CA VAL A 70 -12.17 1.93 -7.09
C VAL A 70 -11.34 0.78 -7.64
N SER A 71 -10.76 0.98 -8.82
CA SER A 71 -9.87 0.01 -9.47
C SER A 71 -8.41 0.41 -9.30
N ASN A 72 -7.57 -0.57 -8.95
CA ASN A 72 -6.11 -0.42 -8.92
C ASN A 72 -5.46 -0.50 -10.32
N GLY A 73 -6.26 -0.73 -11.37
CA GLY A 73 -5.75 -1.02 -12.72
C GLY A 73 -4.85 0.08 -13.30
N ASN A 74 -5.13 1.35 -13.03
CA ASN A 74 -4.27 2.44 -13.52
C ASN A 74 -2.89 2.44 -12.84
N ALA A 75 -2.84 2.16 -11.53
CA ALA A 75 -1.59 2.06 -10.80
C ALA A 75 -0.78 0.83 -11.27
N GLU A 76 -1.43 -0.29 -11.54
CA GLU A 76 -0.80 -1.50 -12.08
C GLU A 76 -0.28 -1.31 -13.49
N ALA A 77 -1.02 -0.59 -14.34
CA ALA A 77 -0.59 -0.24 -15.68
C ALA A 77 0.68 0.62 -15.65
N LEU A 78 0.73 1.62 -14.75
CA LEU A 78 1.94 2.44 -14.55
C LEU A 78 3.11 1.62 -14.01
N ASN A 79 2.87 0.77 -12.99
CA ASN A 79 3.91 -0.11 -12.45
C ASN A 79 4.48 -1.07 -13.52
N SER A 80 3.62 -1.60 -14.39
CA SER A 80 4.02 -2.45 -15.51
C SER A 80 4.85 -1.69 -16.54
N LYS A 81 4.46 -0.45 -16.88
CA LYS A 81 5.23 0.44 -17.78
C LYS A 81 6.62 0.77 -17.23
N ILE A 82 6.73 1.07 -15.94
CA ILE A 82 8.01 1.33 -15.25
C ILE A 82 8.88 0.06 -15.25
N ARG A 83 8.29 -1.11 -14.97
CA ARG A 83 9.01 -2.39 -15.03
C ARG A 83 9.52 -2.68 -16.44
N LEU A 84 8.70 -2.44 -17.45
CA LEU A 84 9.07 -2.63 -18.85
C LEU A 84 10.23 -1.71 -19.25
N LEU A 85 10.24 -0.45 -18.79
CA LEU A 85 11.36 0.45 -19.03
C LEU A 85 12.67 -0.12 -18.48
N ARG A 86 12.65 -0.66 -17.25
CA ARG A 86 13.82 -1.31 -16.65
C ARG A 86 14.32 -2.50 -17.47
N ILE A 87 13.41 -3.32 -17.99
CA ILE A 87 13.75 -4.49 -18.82
C ILE A 87 14.35 -4.03 -20.16
N LYS A 88 13.73 -3.05 -20.82
CA LYS A 88 14.22 -2.50 -22.10
C LYS A 88 15.63 -1.90 -21.98
N ALA A 89 15.91 -1.24 -20.86
CA ALA A 89 17.24 -0.71 -20.57
C ALA A 89 18.28 -1.78 -20.20
N LYS A 90 17.88 -3.06 -20.06
CA LYS A 90 18.69 -4.17 -19.53
C LYS A 90 19.22 -3.91 -18.11
N GLY A 91 18.47 -3.15 -17.33
CA GLY A 91 18.86 -2.69 -16.00
C GLY A 91 19.51 -1.32 -16.00
N TYR A 92 19.50 -0.68 -14.84
CA TYR A 92 20.16 0.61 -14.62
C TYR A 92 21.22 0.43 -13.55
N HIS A 93 22.44 0.90 -13.80
CA HIS A 93 23.53 0.84 -12.83
C HIS A 93 23.33 1.79 -11.64
N ASN A 94 22.58 2.89 -11.84
CA ASN A 94 22.32 3.91 -10.83
C ASN A 94 20.81 4.19 -10.73
N ARG A 95 20.31 4.28 -9.50
CA ARG A 95 18.93 4.66 -9.19
C ARG A 95 18.56 6.05 -9.72
N GLU A 96 19.49 7.00 -9.69
CA GLU A 96 19.29 8.35 -10.24
C GLU A 96 18.99 8.30 -11.75
N ARG A 97 19.74 7.47 -12.50
CA ARG A 97 19.50 7.28 -13.94
C ARG A 97 18.18 6.58 -14.23
N PHE A 98 17.75 5.68 -13.36
CA PHE A 98 16.44 5.06 -13.47
C PHE A 98 15.31 6.07 -13.26
N LYS A 99 15.38 6.90 -12.21
CA LYS A 99 14.40 7.98 -11.96
C LYS A 99 14.33 8.93 -13.16
N LEU A 100 15.47 9.36 -13.68
CA LEU A 100 15.53 10.23 -14.85
C LEU A 100 14.89 9.56 -16.07
N GLY A 101 15.15 8.29 -16.32
CA GLY A 101 14.51 7.53 -17.39
C GLY A 101 12.99 7.45 -17.23
N VAL A 102 12.50 7.20 -16.01
CA VAL A 102 11.06 7.19 -15.71
C VAL A 102 10.45 8.58 -15.97
N MET A 103 11.10 9.65 -15.50
CA MET A 103 10.65 11.03 -15.71
C MET A 103 10.66 11.41 -17.20
N PHE A 104 11.68 10.98 -17.95
CA PHE A 104 11.81 11.24 -19.38
C PHE A 104 10.68 10.58 -20.18
N HIS A 105 10.40 9.31 -19.92
CA HIS A 105 9.39 8.56 -20.68
C HIS A 105 7.95 8.78 -20.20
N TYR A 106 7.74 9.05 -18.92
CA TYR A 106 6.41 9.09 -18.31
C TYR A 106 6.09 10.41 -17.57
N GLY A 107 7.05 11.32 -17.44
CA GLY A 107 6.91 12.60 -16.73
C GLY A 107 6.32 13.74 -17.55
N LYS A 108 5.81 13.47 -18.77
CA LYS A 108 5.14 14.46 -19.64
C LYS A 108 5.99 15.73 -19.88
N LEU A 109 7.30 15.57 -20.05
CA LEU A 109 8.20 16.67 -20.38
C LEU A 109 7.84 17.22 -21.77
N ASN A 110 7.78 18.55 -21.89
CA ASN A 110 7.54 19.21 -23.17
C ASN A 110 8.85 19.20 -23.98
N MET A 111 8.86 18.43 -25.07
CA MET A 111 10.02 18.25 -25.96
C MET A 111 9.92 19.10 -27.23
N ALA A 112 8.91 19.98 -27.32
CA ALA A 112 8.79 20.93 -28.41
C ALA A 112 9.89 21.99 -28.29
N PHE A 113 10.76 22.03 -29.30
CA PHE A 113 11.68 23.13 -29.56
C PHE A 113 10.99 24.16 -30.46
#